data_AF-A0A349B2R8-F1
#
_entry.id   AF-A0A349B2R8-F1
#
_cell.length_a   1.000
_cell.length_b   1.000
_cell.length_c   1.000
_cell.angle_alpha   90.00
_cell.angle_beta   90.00
_cell.angle_gamma   90.00
#
_symmetry.space_group_name_H-M   'P 1'
#
loop_
_entity.id
_entity.type
_entity.pdbx_description
1 polymer ?
#
loop_
_entity_poly.entity_id
_entity_poly.type
_entity_poly.pdbx_seq_one_letter_code
_entity_poly.pdbx_strand_id
1 'polypeptide(L)'
;AAIAVVLGAALGTAAGECFRRLDEAHDIEDSAFFVFTLVLAVAVLGLVNLAHGDGILAVYVAGLAYNRQVGSSIYEQEREVDEGINRVLVLPLFLLLGVLLPWAAWRDLGWPVVTFTVGVLVLRRLPVVLAMRPLLGLGWSSAAFYGWFGPMGAAALFFATLAHEEHAAAEVVWPVTALVVASSTLVHGATSAPLRMLYERVEGARGDG
;
A
#
# COMPACT_ATOMS: atom_id res chain seq x y z
N ALA A 1 5.29 5.23 -17.44
CA ALA A 1 6.24 4.73 -16.41
C ALA A 1 7.45 5.65 -16.21
N ALA A 2 8.33 5.85 -17.21
CA ALA A 2 9.55 6.66 -17.03
C ALA A 2 9.29 8.09 -16.53
N ILE A 3 8.30 8.78 -17.09
CA ILE A 3 7.88 10.13 -16.66
C ILE A 3 7.51 10.14 -15.17
N ALA A 4 6.69 9.18 -14.72
CA ALA A 4 6.26 9.07 -13.33
C ALA A 4 7.44 8.85 -12.37
N VAL A 5 8.38 7.98 -12.74
CA VAL A 5 9.57 7.71 -11.92
C VAL A 5 10.48 8.94 -11.84
N VAL A 6 10.78 9.56 -12.98
CA VAL A 6 11.70 10.71 -13.03
C VAL A 6 11.10 11.93 -12.32
N LEU A 7 9.86 12.30 -12.66
CA LEU A 7 9.21 13.46 -12.04
C LEU A 7 8.89 13.20 -10.57
N GLY A 8 8.41 12.00 -10.22
CA GLY A 8 8.17 11.62 -8.82
C GLY A 8 9.45 11.70 -7.99
N ALA A 9 10.55 11.11 -8.46
CA ALA A 9 11.83 11.17 -7.75
C ALA A 9 12.35 12.60 -7.62
N ALA A 10 12.26 13.40 -8.69
CA ALA A 10 12.70 14.79 -8.67
C ALA A 10 11.90 15.65 -7.68
N LEU A 11 10.56 15.58 -7.74
CA LEU A 11 9.67 16.33 -6.84
C LEU A 11 9.81 15.87 -5.38
N GLY A 12 9.89 14.56 -5.14
CA GLY A 12 10.07 14.00 -3.79
C GLY A 12 11.40 14.40 -3.16
N THR A 13 12.50 14.34 -3.93
CA THR A 13 13.82 14.78 -3.45
C THR A 13 13.84 16.28 -3.18
N ALA A 14 13.26 17.08 -4.07
CA ALA A 14 13.19 18.53 -3.90
C ALA A 14 12.36 18.92 -2.66
N ALA A 15 11.23 18.24 -2.45
CA ALA A 15 10.38 18.45 -1.28
C ALA A 15 11.10 18.04 0.02
N GLY A 16 11.81 16.90 0.02
CA GLY A 16 12.56 16.44 1.18
C GLY A 16 13.70 17.38 1.56
N GLU A 17 14.41 17.92 0.56
CA GLU A 17 15.47 18.90 0.80
C GLU A 17 14.91 20.25 1.28
N CYS A 18 13.77 20.68 0.74
CA CYS A 18 13.05 21.85 1.23
C CYS A 18 12.65 21.68 2.70
N PHE A 19 12.05 20.53 3.02
CA PHE A 19 11.63 20.19 4.38
C PHE A 19 12.80 20.20 5.36
N ARG A 20 13.90 19.51 5.03
CA ARG A 20 15.10 19.45 5.87
C ARG A 20 15.67 20.83 6.21
N ARG A 21 15.69 21.75 5.24
CA ARG A 21 16.17 23.12 5.46
C ARG A 21 15.26 23.95 6.36
N LEU A 22 13.95 23.73 6.29
CA LEU A 22 12.97 24.43 7.12
C LEU A 22 12.97 23.88 8.56
N ASP A 23 13.15 22.57 8.70
CA ASP A 23 13.29 21.91 10.00
C ASP A 23 14.58 22.34 10.72
N GLU A 24 15.70 22.40 10.02
CA GLU A 24 16.97 22.95 10.53
C GLU A 24 16.85 24.42 10.98
N ALA A 25 15.87 25.16 10.45
CA ALA A 25 15.58 26.54 10.84
C ALA A 25 14.61 26.67 12.04
N HIS A 26 14.16 25.56 12.65
CA HIS A 26 13.12 25.49 13.69
C HIS A 26 11.77 26.13 13.30
N ASP A 27 11.45 26.17 12.01
CA ASP A 27 10.34 26.95 11.48
C ASP A 27 9.05 26.11 11.25
N ILE A 28 9.02 24.86 11.71
CA ILE A 28 7.92 23.91 11.47
C ILE A 28 7.39 23.35 12.80
N GLU A 29 6.11 23.59 13.07
CA GLU A 29 5.34 22.87 14.09
C GLU A 29 4.98 21.45 13.58
N ASP A 30 5.02 20.45 14.46
CA ASP A 30 4.75 19.04 14.13
C ASP A 30 3.44 18.82 13.32
N SER A 31 2.41 19.62 13.60
CA SER A 31 1.11 19.56 12.91
C SER A 31 1.14 19.96 11.43
N ALA A 32 2.12 20.74 10.99
CA ALA A 32 2.28 21.17 9.60
C ALA A 32 2.80 20.03 8.69
N PHE A 33 3.38 18.98 9.28
CA PHE A 33 3.96 17.85 8.56
C PHE A 33 2.91 17.06 7.75
N PHE A 34 1.72 16.81 8.33
CA PHE A 34 0.61 16.15 7.64
C PHE A 34 0.13 16.95 6.42
N VAL A 35 -0.04 18.26 6.59
CA VAL A 35 -0.48 19.13 5.50
C VAL A 35 0.58 19.16 4.40
N PHE A 36 1.85 19.25 4.76
CA PHE A 36 2.96 19.24 3.80
C PHE A 36 2.98 17.96 2.95
N THR A 37 2.92 16.80 3.59
CA THR A 37 2.94 15.49 2.90
C THR A 37 1.69 15.29 2.03
N LEU A 38 0.52 15.73 2.49
CA LEU A 38 -0.71 15.72 1.69
C LEU A 38 -0.62 16.62 0.46
N VAL A 39 -0.14 17.86 0.63
CA VAL A 39 0.05 18.81 -0.47
C VAL A 39 1.06 18.27 -1.48
N LEU A 40 2.16 17.68 -1.02
CA LEU A 40 3.15 17.03 -1.87
C LEU A 40 2.51 15.90 -2.70
N ALA A 41 1.73 15.02 -2.06
CA ALA A 41 1.06 13.92 -2.75
C ALA A 41 0.10 14.44 -3.83
N VAL A 42 -0.74 15.43 -3.52
CA VAL A 42 -1.68 16.03 -4.48
C VAL A 42 -0.94 16.77 -5.61
N ALA A 43 0.13 17.50 -5.29
CA ALA A 43 0.92 18.23 -6.28
C ALA A 43 1.62 17.27 -7.26
N VAL A 44 2.27 16.22 -6.75
CA VAL A 44 2.91 15.19 -7.60
C VAL A 44 1.87 14.50 -8.46
N LEU A 45 0.73 14.10 -7.88
CA LEU A 45 -0.36 13.47 -8.61
C LEU A 45 -0.84 14.38 -9.76
N GLY A 46 -1.10 15.66 -9.49
CA GLY A 46 -1.57 16.62 -10.49
C GLY A 46 -0.54 16.89 -11.59
N LEU A 47 0.71 17.21 -11.23
CA LEU A 47 1.76 17.54 -12.18
C LEU A 47 2.11 16.38 -13.11
N VAL A 48 2.15 15.15 -12.58
CA VAL A 48 2.46 13.98 -13.40
C VAL A 48 1.28 13.59 -14.29
N ASN A 49 0.04 13.69 -13.81
CA ASN A 49 -1.14 13.45 -14.66
C ASN A 49 -1.23 14.46 -15.81
N LEU A 50 -0.90 15.75 -15.58
CA LEU A 50 -0.79 16.75 -16.65
C LEU A 50 0.27 16.38 -17.69
N ALA A 51 1.37 15.75 -17.25
CA ALA A 51 2.40 15.19 -18.12
C ALA A 51 2.03 13.82 -18.73
N HIS A 52 0.78 13.37 -18.59
CA HIS A 52 0.29 12.07 -19.06
C HIS A 52 1.07 10.87 -18.50
N GLY A 53 1.63 11.01 -17.30
CA GLY A 53 2.30 9.95 -16.55
C GLY A 53 1.37 9.27 -15.55
N ASP A 54 1.77 8.09 -15.07
CA ASP A 54 1.09 7.38 -13.98
C ASP A 54 1.29 8.12 -12.66
N GLY A 55 0.25 8.84 -12.23
CA GLY A 55 0.30 9.65 -11.01
C GLY A 55 0.46 8.82 -9.74
N ILE A 56 -0.12 7.61 -9.66
CA ILE A 56 -0.02 6.75 -8.47
C ILE A 56 1.42 6.27 -8.30
N LEU A 57 2.02 5.79 -9.39
CA LEU A 57 3.44 5.40 -9.37
C LEU A 57 4.33 6.59 -9.01
N ALA A 58 4.04 7.78 -9.53
CA ALA A 58 4.84 8.97 -9.22
C ALA A 58 4.76 9.39 -7.76
N VAL A 59 3.57 9.37 -7.15
CA VAL A 59 3.41 9.68 -5.72
C VAL A 59 4.15 8.66 -4.87
N TYR A 60 4.11 7.37 -5.23
CA TYR A 60 4.88 6.34 -4.55
C TYR A 60 6.40 6.60 -4.63
N VAL A 61 6.91 6.90 -5.82
CA VAL A 61 8.35 7.21 -6.01
C VAL A 61 8.73 8.51 -5.30
N ALA A 62 7.87 9.52 -5.30
CA ALA A 62 8.09 10.77 -4.58
C ALA A 62 8.17 10.54 -3.07
N GLY A 63 7.27 9.72 -2.50
CA GLY A 63 7.33 9.34 -1.09
C GLY A 63 8.62 8.61 -0.72
N LEU A 64 9.09 7.69 -1.58
CA LEU A 64 10.35 6.98 -1.37
C LEU A 64 11.56 7.94 -1.40
N ALA A 65 11.59 8.85 -2.39
CA ALA A 65 12.66 9.85 -2.51
C ALA A 65 12.64 10.84 -1.35
N TYR A 66 11.45 11.26 -0.92
CA TYR A 66 11.23 12.13 0.24
C TYR A 66 11.74 11.49 1.53
N ASN A 67 11.29 10.27 1.84
CA ASN A 67 11.68 9.54 3.05
C ASN A 67 13.21 9.29 3.08
N ARG A 68 13.83 9.03 1.92
CA ARG A 68 15.29 8.92 1.81
C ARG A 68 16.04 10.20 2.19
N GLN A 69 15.49 11.37 1.84
CA GLN A 69 16.14 12.67 2.08
C GLN A 69 15.96 13.13 3.53
N VAL A 70 14.78 12.86 4.09
CA VAL A 70 14.39 13.24 5.43
C VAL A 70 15.04 12.34 6.50
N GLY A 71 15.15 11.04 6.22
CA GLY A 71 15.79 10.08 7.14
C GLY A 71 14.96 9.81 8.40
N SER A 72 15.61 9.23 9.41
CA SER A 72 14.99 8.73 10.64
C SER A 72 14.60 9.81 11.67
N SER A 73 14.76 11.10 11.35
CA SER A 73 14.46 12.19 12.30
C SER A 73 12.97 12.38 12.55
N ILE A 74 12.10 11.70 11.78
CA ILE A 74 10.66 12.02 11.69
C ILE A 74 9.74 10.87 12.15
N TYR A 75 10.26 9.85 12.84
CA TYR A 75 9.45 8.69 13.24
C TYR A 75 8.18 9.04 14.05
N GLU A 76 8.24 10.02 14.95
CA GLU A 76 7.05 10.48 15.69
C GLU A 76 6.03 11.19 14.78
N GLN A 77 6.46 12.04 13.82
CA GLN A 77 5.52 12.78 12.96
C GLN A 77 4.98 11.90 11.83
N GLU A 78 5.73 10.90 11.36
CA GLU A 78 5.21 9.85 10.44
C GLU A 78 4.00 9.14 11.05
N ARG A 79 4.05 8.86 12.36
CA ARG A 79 2.93 8.23 13.06
C ARG A 79 1.69 9.10 13.09
N GLU A 80 1.83 10.41 13.34
CA GLU A 80 0.69 11.34 13.33
C GLU A 80 0.06 11.44 11.93
N VAL A 81 0.89 11.43 10.88
CA VAL A 81 0.41 11.41 9.50
C VAL A 81 -0.34 10.13 9.19
N ASP A 82 0.22 8.98 9.54
CA ASP A 82 -0.43 7.68 9.34
C ASP A 82 -1.77 7.60 10.09
N GLU A 83 -1.82 8.09 11.33
CA GLU A 83 -3.05 8.16 12.12
C GLU A 83 -4.09 9.09 11.47
N GLY A 84 -3.68 10.26 10.98
CA GLY A 84 -4.52 11.22 10.26
C GLY A 84 -5.07 10.67 8.94
N ILE A 85 -4.20 10.11 8.09
CA ILE A 85 -4.56 9.47 6.81
C ILE A 85 -5.52 8.32 7.07
N ASN A 86 -5.22 7.48 8.06
CA ASN A 86 -6.05 6.32 8.37
C ASN A 86 -7.47 6.76 8.78
N ARG A 87 -7.56 7.80 9.62
CA ARG A 87 -8.84 8.30 10.11
C ARG A 87 -9.69 8.99 9.06
N VAL A 88 -9.07 9.78 8.18
CA VAL A 88 -9.78 10.64 7.22
C VAL A 88 -10.04 9.92 5.89
N LEU A 89 -9.13 9.07 5.43
CA LEU A 89 -9.18 8.47 4.10
C LEU A 89 -9.41 6.97 4.15
N VAL A 90 -8.59 6.23 4.89
CA VAL A 90 -8.60 4.75 4.84
C VAL A 90 -9.86 4.18 5.49
N LEU A 91 -10.20 4.61 6.71
CA LEU A 91 -11.37 4.10 7.43
C LEU A 91 -12.68 4.37 6.66
N PRO A 92 -12.97 5.60 6.19
CA PRO A 92 -14.17 5.84 5.38
C PRO A 92 -14.18 5.05 4.08
N LEU A 93 -13.04 4.90 3.40
CA LEU A 93 -12.92 4.15 2.16
C LEU A 93 -13.27 2.66 2.35
N PHE A 94 -12.75 2.03 3.40
CA PHE A 94 -13.07 0.64 3.71
C PHE A 94 -14.48 0.46 4.26
N LEU A 95 -15.03 1.46 4.97
CA LEU A 95 -16.43 1.46 5.37
C LEU A 95 -17.36 1.52 4.14
N LEU A 96 -17.07 2.43 3.20
CA LEU A 96 -17.78 2.52 1.92
C LEU A 96 -17.67 1.23 1.12
N LEU A 97 -16.46 0.64 1.03
CA LEU A 97 -16.27 -0.68 0.41
C LEU A 97 -17.19 -1.73 1.05
N GLY A 98 -17.26 -1.79 2.37
CA GLY A 98 -18.14 -2.71 3.11
C GLY A 98 -19.62 -2.54 2.77
N VAL A 99 -20.07 -1.30 2.61
CA VAL A 99 -21.45 -0.97 2.19
C VAL A 99 -21.71 -1.34 0.73
N LEU A 100 -20.72 -1.15 -0.14
CA LEU A 100 -20.83 -1.35 -1.59
C LEU A 100 -20.51 -2.78 -2.05
N LEU A 101 -20.35 -3.74 -1.13
CA LEU A 101 -20.02 -5.12 -1.51
C LEU A 101 -21.11 -5.72 -2.43
N PRO A 102 -20.75 -6.21 -3.63
CA PRO A 102 -21.72 -6.66 -4.62
C PRO A 102 -22.15 -8.11 -4.38
N TRP A 103 -22.86 -8.34 -3.27
CA TRP A 103 -23.29 -9.67 -2.82
C TRP A 103 -24.07 -10.46 -3.89
N ALA A 104 -24.88 -9.77 -4.70
CA ALA A 104 -25.62 -10.42 -5.80
C ALA A 104 -24.67 -10.94 -6.88
N ALA A 105 -23.75 -10.10 -7.37
CA ALA A 105 -22.78 -10.49 -8.38
C ALA A 105 -21.89 -11.66 -7.93
N TRP A 106 -21.50 -11.70 -6.65
CA TRP A 106 -20.74 -12.84 -6.11
C TRP A 106 -21.53 -14.14 -6.09
N ARG A 107 -22.83 -14.07 -5.82
CA ARG A 107 -23.71 -15.25 -5.90
C ARG A 107 -23.82 -15.74 -7.33
N ASP A 108 -23.94 -14.84 -8.29
CA ASP A 108 -24.06 -15.17 -9.71
C ASP A 108 -22.76 -15.76 -10.27
N LEU A 109 -21.60 -15.29 -9.79
CA LEU A 109 -20.28 -15.84 -10.13
C LEU A 109 -20.01 -17.23 -9.52
N GLY A 110 -20.71 -17.58 -8.44
CA GLY A 110 -20.66 -18.90 -7.81
C GLY A 110 -19.33 -19.26 -7.16
N TRP A 111 -19.07 -20.56 -6.98
CA TRP A 111 -17.86 -21.06 -6.33
C TRP A 111 -16.51 -20.75 -7.02
N PRO A 112 -16.42 -20.65 -8.37
CA PRO A 112 -15.16 -20.34 -9.05
C PRO A 112 -14.48 -19.07 -8.55
N VAL A 113 -15.25 -18.00 -8.26
CA VAL A 113 -14.67 -16.74 -7.78
C VAL A 113 -14.02 -16.90 -6.40
N VAL A 114 -14.59 -17.74 -5.53
CA VAL A 114 -14.02 -18.04 -4.21
C VAL A 114 -12.68 -18.76 -4.37
N THR A 115 -12.62 -19.78 -5.23
CA THR A 115 -11.36 -20.50 -5.49
C THR A 115 -10.30 -19.60 -6.12
N PHE A 116 -10.70 -18.70 -7.02
CA PHE A 116 -9.83 -17.69 -7.59
C PHE A 116 -9.29 -16.75 -6.51
N THR A 117 -10.15 -16.23 -5.63
CA THR A 117 -9.74 -15.35 -4.53
C THR A 117 -8.74 -16.04 -3.60
N VAL A 118 -9.02 -17.28 -3.17
CA VAL A 118 -8.08 -18.05 -2.35
C VAL A 118 -6.75 -18.25 -3.08
N GLY A 119 -6.81 -18.59 -4.37
CA GLY A 119 -5.63 -18.70 -5.23
C GLY A 119 -4.82 -17.41 -5.28
N VAL A 120 -5.46 -16.25 -5.44
CA VAL A 120 -4.79 -14.95 -5.43
C VAL A 120 -4.16 -14.64 -4.08
N LEU A 121 -4.83 -14.92 -2.96
CA LEU A 121 -4.29 -14.67 -1.64
C LEU A 121 -3.00 -15.47 -1.38
N VAL A 122 -2.97 -16.73 -1.80
CA VAL A 122 -1.81 -17.61 -1.58
C VAL A 122 -0.72 -17.40 -2.64
N LEU A 123 -1.07 -17.35 -3.93
CA LEU A 123 -0.10 -17.43 -5.02
C LEU A 123 0.49 -16.08 -5.44
N ARG A 124 -0.16 -14.96 -5.10
CA ARG A 124 0.27 -13.65 -5.60
C ARG A 124 1.62 -13.18 -5.05
N ARG A 125 1.89 -13.43 -3.77
CA ARG A 125 3.10 -12.92 -3.08
C ARG A 125 3.97 -14.03 -2.51
N LEU A 126 3.36 -15.01 -1.85
CA LEU A 126 4.09 -16.05 -1.13
C LEU A 126 5.10 -16.81 -2.00
N PRO A 127 4.75 -17.31 -3.21
CA PRO A 127 5.70 -18.06 -4.03
C PRO A 127 6.85 -17.18 -4.53
N VAL A 128 6.56 -15.92 -4.86
CA VAL A 128 7.57 -14.97 -5.36
C VAL A 128 8.58 -14.64 -4.27
N VAL A 129 8.13 -14.33 -3.05
CA VAL A 129 9.02 -14.04 -1.92
C VAL A 129 9.83 -15.26 -1.53
N LEU A 130 9.21 -16.45 -1.51
CA LEU A 130 9.92 -17.70 -1.25
C LEU A 130 10.96 -18.03 -2.33
N ALA A 131 10.69 -17.72 -3.60
CA ALA A 131 11.65 -17.88 -4.68
C ALA A 131 12.80 -16.87 -4.59
N MET A 132 12.52 -15.64 -4.12
CA MET A 132 13.52 -14.59 -3.91
C MET A 132 14.29 -14.71 -2.58
N ARG A 133 13.93 -15.67 -1.71
CA ARG A 133 14.58 -15.86 -0.41
C ARG A 133 16.13 -15.90 -0.45
N PRO A 134 16.83 -16.60 -1.39
CA PRO A 134 18.30 -16.62 -1.37
C PRO A 134 18.90 -15.27 -1.73
N LEU A 135 18.23 -14.49 -2.60
CA LEU A 135 18.68 -13.17 -3.01
C LEU A 135 18.52 -12.15 -1.88
N LEU A 136 17.46 -12.30 -1.09
CA LEU A 136 17.14 -11.42 0.04
C LEU A 136 17.87 -11.81 1.33
N GLY A 137 18.57 -12.95 1.36
CA GLY A 137 19.23 -13.45 2.57
C GLY A 137 18.27 -13.83 3.70
N LEU A 138 17.02 -14.21 3.37
CA LEU A 138 15.98 -14.47 4.36
C LEU A 138 15.93 -15.93 4.80
N GLY A 139 15.71 -16.15 6.09
CA GLY A 139 15.31 -17.45 6.63
C GLY A 139 13.94 -17.90 6.11
N TRP A 140 13.65 -19.20 6.20
CA TRP A 140 12.35 -19.74 5.76
C TRP A 140 11.15 -19.14 6.52
N SER A 141 11.28 -18.95 7.84
CA SER A 141 10.28 -18.31 8.70
C SER A 141 10.00 -16.88 8.24
N SER A 142 11.04 -16.08 8.05
CA SER A 142 10.95 -14.69 7.61
C SER A 142 10.38 -14.59 6.20
N ALA A 143 10.84 -15.41 5.25
CA ALA A 143 10.33 -15.39 3.88
C ALA A 143 8.84 -15.78 3.82
N ALA A 144 8.41 -16.78 4.61
CA ALA A 144 6.99 -17.13 4.70
C ALA A 144 6.16 -16.01 5.34
N PHE A 145 6.68 -15.39 6.41
CA PHE A 145 6.02 -14.28 7.08
C PHE A 145 5.88 -13.06 6.15
N TYR A 146 6.98 -12.59 5.55
CA TYR A 146 6.95 -11.46 4.61
C TYR A 146 6.16 -11.76 3.33
N GLY A 147 6.18 -13.01 2.85
CA GLY A 147 5.40 -13.44 1.70
C GLY A 147 3.89 -13.48 1.97
N TRP A 148 3.50 -13.80 3.21
CA TRP A 148 2.11 -13.78 3.65
C TRP A 148 1.62 -12.35 3.92
N PHE A 149 2.41 -11.51 4.60
CA PHE A 149 2.02 -10.14 4.93
C PHE A 149 2.13 -9.19 3.74
N GLY A 150 1.06 -9.15 2.94
CA GLY A 150 0.90 -8.16 1.89
C GLY A 150 -0.56 -7.96 1.52
N PRO A 151 -1.40 -7.38 2.40
CA PRO A 151 -2.81 -7.19 2.12
C PRO A 151 -3.01 -6.37 0.84
N MET A 152 -4.07 -6.68 0.10
CA MET A 152 -4.56 -5.81 -0.97
C MET A 152 -5.05 -4.49 -0.40
N GLY A 153 -4.51 -3.38 -0.90
CA GLY A 153 -4.99 -2.05 -0.58
C GLY A 153 -6.10 -1.57 -1.51
N ALA A 154 -6.63 -0.39 -1.21
CA ALA A 154 -7.70 0.22 -1.99
C ALA A 154 -7.28 0.67 -3.41
N ALA A 155 -5.98 0.80 -3.69
CA ALA A 155 -5.50 1.08 -5.04
C ALA A 155 -5.96 0.02 -6.07
N ALA A 156 -6.13 -1.24 -5.65
CA ALA A 156 -6.67 -2.27 -6.53
C ALA A 156 -8.11 -1.96 -6.98
N LEU A 157 -8.93 -1.41 -6.09
CA LEU A 157 -10.30 -0.98 -6.42
C LEU A 157 -10.30 0.20 -7.36
N PHE A 158 -9.40 1.17 -7.15
CA PHE A 158 -9.22 2.30 -8.06
C PHE A 158 -8.93 1.81 -9.48
N PHE A 159 -7.94 0.93 -9.65
CA PHE A 159 -7.60 0.37 -10.96
C PHE A 159 -8.73 -0.49 -11.55
N ALA A 160 -9.47 -1.23 -10.72
CA ALA A 160 -10.64 -1.98 -11.19
C ALA A 160 -11.77 -1.06 -11.68
N THR A 161 -12.02 0.06 -11.01
CA THR A 161 -12.97 1.07 -11.46
C THR A 161 -12.50 1.73 -12.76
N LEU A 162 -11.22 2.12 -12.84
CA LEU A 162 -10.66 2.70 -14.05
C LEU A 162 -10.77 1.74 -15.25
N ALA A 163 -10.42 0.47 -15.05
CA ALA A 163 -10.54 -0.56 -16.08
C ALA A 163 -12.00 -0.77 -16.51
N HIS A 164 -12.95 -0.68 -15.57
CA HIS A 164 -14.37 -0.78 -15.87
C HIS A 164 -14.87 0.40 -16.71
N GLU A 165 -14.40 1.62 -16.42
CA GLU A 165 -14.75 2.83 -17.17
C GLU A 165 -14.16 2.84 -18.59
N GLU A 166 -12.90 2.43 -18.75
CA GLU A 166 -12.22 2.40 -20.05
C GLU A 166 -12.69 1.24 -20.94
N HIS A 167 -13.11 0.13 -20.33
CA HIS A 167 -13.47 -1.10 -21.05
C HIS A 167 -14.76 -1.72 -20.49
N ALA A 168 -15.89 -1.42 -21.13
CA ALA A 168 -17.21 -1.95 -20.77
C ALA A 168 -17.30 -3.49 -20.74
N ALA A 169 -16.39 -4.22 -21.40
CA ALA A 169 -16.31 -5.68 -21.34
C ALA A 169 -15.80 -6.23 -19.98
N ALA A 170 -15.46 -5.36 -19.03
CA ALA A 170 -14.87 -5.69 -17.73
C ALA A 170 -15.88 -5.64 -16.56
N GLU A 171 -17.18 -5.90 -16.78
CA GLU A 171 -18.21 -5.87 -15.72
C GLU A 171 -17.89 -6.77 -14.53
N VAL A 172 -17.19 -7.89 -14.77
CA VAL A 172 -16.78 -8.86 -13.74
C VAL A 172 -15.55 -8.40 -12.95
N VAL A 173 -14.72 -7.50 -13.49
CA VAL A 173 -13.43 -7.12 -12.89
C VAL A 173 -13.63 -6.43 -11.55
N TRP A 174 -14.60 -5.52 -11.46
CA TRP A 174 -14.85 -4.78 -10.23
C TRP A 174 -15.38 -5.69 -9.10
N PRO A 175 -16.43 -6.51 -9.29
CA PRO A 175 -16.90 -7.45 -8.27
C PRO A 175 -15.83 -8.45 -7.81
N VAL A 176 -15.04 -9.00 -8.73
CA VAL A 176 -13.95 -9.94 -8.37
C VAL A 176 -12.88 -9.23 -7.56
N THR A 177 -12.48 -8.03 -7.97
CA THR A 177 -11.48 -7.25 -7.24
C THR A 177 -11.97 -6.87 -5.85
N ALA A 178 -13.24 -6.46 -5.72
CA ALA A 178 -13.87 -6.20 -4.43
C ALA A 178 -13.81 -7.41 -3.49
N LEU A 179 -14.10 -8.62 -4.01
CA LEU A 179 -14.01 -9.85 -3.20
C LEU A 179 -12.58 -10.12 -2.74
N VAL A 180 -11.62 -9.98 -3.64
CA VAL A 180 -10.19 -10.20 -3.32
C VAL A 180 -9.69 -9.19 -2.29
N VAL A 181 -10.03 -7.91 -2.43
CA VAL A 181 -9.63 -6.85 -1.50
C VAL A 181 -10.29 -7.06 -0.14
N ALA A 182 -11.59 -7.33 -0.10
CA ALA A 182 -12.32 -7.60 1.15
C ALA A 182 -11.77 -8.84 1.86
N SER A 183 -11.64 -9.96 1.15
CA SER A 183 -11.11 -11.21 1.71
C SER A 183 -9.67 -11.05 2.17
N SER A 184 -8.83 -10.34 1.39
CA SER A 184 -7.45 -10.05 1.79
C SER A 184 -7.41 -9.23 3.07
N THR A 185 -8.20 -8.17 3.16
CA THR A 185 -8.21 -7.28 4.33
C THR A 185 -8.63 -8.04 5.58
N LEU A 186 -9.69 -8.86 5.47
CA LEU A 186 -10.17 -9.69 6.59
C LEU A 186 -9.16 -10.75 7.00
N VAL A 187 -8.63 -11.54 6.05
CA VAL A 187 -7.70 -12.64 6.34
C VAL A 187 -6.39 -12.12 6.92
N HIS A 188 -5.79 -11.08 6.33
CA HIS A 188 -4.52 -10.53 6.82
C HIS A 188 -4.72 -9.76 8.13
N GLY A 189 -5.85 -9.04 8.27
CA GLY A 189 -6.24 -8.39 9.51
C GLY A 189 -6.38 -9.41 10.66
N ALA A 190 -7.13 -10.48 10.46
CA ALA A 190 -7.35 -11.52 11.47
C ALA A 190 -6.07 -12.32 11.78
N THR A 191 -5.19 -12.53 10.79
CA THR A 191 -3.94 -13.27 10.98
C THR A 191 -2.77 -12.43 11.51
N SER A 192 -2.87 -11.10 11.49
CA SER A 192 -1.79 -10.17 11.91
C SER A 192 -1.21 -10.46 13.30
N ALA A 193 -2.04 -10.39 14.33
CA ALA A 193 -1.63 -10.64 15.71
C ALA A 193 -1.10 -12.07 15.95
N PRO A 194 -1.81 -13.16 15.56
CA PRO A 194 -1.34 -14.51 15.87
C PRO A 194 -0.06 -14.88 15.10
N LEU A 195 0.08 -14.51 13.82
CA LEU A 195 1.30 -14.82 13.08
C LEU A 195 2.50 -14.05 13.62
N ARG A 196 2.31 -12.80 14.05
CA ARG A 196 3.39 -12.01 14.65
C ARG A 196 3.94 -12.69 15.90
N MET A 197 3.05 -13.15 16.79
CA MET A 197 3.45 -13.89 18.00
C MET A 197 4.18 -15.19 17.66
N LEU A 198 3.73 -15.91 16.62
CA LEU A 198 4.40 -17.14 16.17
C LEU A 198 5.79 -16.83 15.60
N TYR A 199 5.92 -15.79 14.79
CA TYR A 199 7.18 -15.37 14.21
C TYR A 199 8.21 -14.99 15.29
N GLU A 200 7.81 -14.19 16.27
CA GLU A 200 8.67 -13.79 17.39
C GLU A 200 9.14 -15.00 18.22
N ARG A 201 8.29 -16.01 18.43
CA ARG A 201 8.67 -17.25 19.13
C ARG A 201 9.67 -18.08 18.35
N VAL A 202 9.45 -18.25 17.04
CA VAL A 202 10.33 -19.06 16.18
C VAL A 202 11.70 -18.41 16.05
N GLU A 203 11.76 -17.09 15.92
CA GLU A 203 13.02 -16.37 15.79
C GLU A 203 13.75 -16.24 17.13
N GLY A 204 13.02 -15.99 18.23
CA GLY A 204 13.60 -16.00 19.59
C GLY A 204 14.23 -17.35 19.94
N ALA A 205 13.56 -18.46 19.61
CA ALA A 205 14.12 -19.81 19.82
C ALA A 205 15.36 -20.12 18.96
N ARG A 206 15.60 -19.35 17.89
CA ARG A 206 16.75 -19.53 16.97
C ARG A 206 17.95 -18.67 17.36
N GLY A 207 17.74 -17.58 18.12
CA GLY A 207 18.80 -16.70 18.63
C GLY A 207 19.49 -17.21 19.90
N ASP A 208 18.86 -18.12 20.64
CA ASP A 208 19.32 -18.66 21.93
C ASP A 208 20.12 -19.98 21.83
N GLY A 209 20.46 -20.46 20.62
CA GLY A 209 21.20 -21.71 20.38
C GLY A 209 22.38 -21.53 19.44
#